data_AF-A0A1V3X0W9-F1
#
_entry.id   AF-A0A1V3X0W9-F1
#
_cell.length_a   1.000
_cell.length_b   1.000
_cell.length_c   1.000
_cell.angle_alpha   90.00
_cell.angle_beta   90.00
_cell.angle_gamma   90.00
#
_symmetry.space_group_name_H-M   'P 1'
#
loop_
_entity.id
_entity.type
_entity.pdbx_description
1 polymer ?
#
loop_
_entity_poly.entity_id
_entity_poly.type
_entity_poly.pdbx_seq_one_letter_code
_entity_poly.pdbx_strand_id
1 'polypeptide(L)'
;MFLHSYEADVDAEGGALETILTAPMVVAQWINCQYYFSTVAPDMFGAGTKTIHNVVGGVGVLAGHGGDLQLGLPRQSLTDGRSFGHEPMRLLTVVQAPLQRIDMVVERNPVLQHLFGNDWVCLVAREGPTTTGSAGPAAVGGAGRPQQPPKTTTRPTRR
;
A
#
# COMPACT_ATOMS: atom_id res chain seq x y z
N MET A 1 -1.02 -10.63 1.79
CA MET A 1 -2.21 -10.69 0.91
C MET A 1 -3.43 -10.61 1.82
N PHE A 2 -4.38 -9.71 1.53
CA PHE A 2 -5.69 -9.66 2.20
C PHE A 2 -6.73 -10.12 1.18
N LEU A 3 -7.47 -11.17 1.51
CA LEU A 3 -8.47 -11.76 0.62
C LEU A 3 -9.79 -11.86 1.36
N HIS A 4 -10.86 -11.36 0.75
CA HIS A 4 -12.21 -11.42 1.28
C HIS A 4 -13.13 -12.04 0.22
N SER A 5 -13.84 -13.09 0.62
CA SER A 5 -14.93 -13.63 -0.20
C SER A 5 -16.14 -12.71 -0.09
N TYR A 6 -16.68 -12.31 -1.23
CA TYR A 6 -17.78 -11.37 -1.35
C TYR A 6 -18.74 -11.84 -2.45
N GLU A 7 -20.03 -11.86 -2.15
CA GLU A 7 -21.10 -12.21 -3.10
C GLU A 7 -21.89 -10.95 -3.45
N ALA A 8 -21.71 -10.46 -4.68
CA ALA A 8 -22.34 -9.21 -5.13
C ALA A 8 -23.86 -9.32 -5.34
N ASP A 9 -24.39 -10.53 -5.51
CA ASP A 9 -25.80 -10.78 -5.84
C ASP A 9 -26.72 -10.56 -4.63
N VAL A 10 -26.20 -10.81 -3.42
CA VAL A 10 -26.93 -10.64 -2.15
C VAL A 10 -26.68 -9.28 -1.48
N ASP A 11 -25.81 -8.45 -2.06
CA ASP A 11 -25.44 -7.12 -1.56
C ASP A 11 -25.88 -6.02 -2.54
N ALA A 12 -27.19 -5.91 -2.75
CA ALA A 12 -27.77 -5.00 -3.75
C ALA A 12 -27.31 -3.54 -3.56
N GLU A 13 -27.30 -3.07 -2.31
CA GLU A 13 -26.95 -1.71 -1.90
C GLU A 13 -25.44 -1.48 -1.70
N GLY A 14 -24.61 -2.54 -1.82
CA GLY A 14 -23.16 -2.42 -1.68
C GLY A 14 -22.63 -2.24 -0.25
N GLY A 15 -23.44 -2.49 0.78
CA GLY A 15 -23.04 -2.25 2.17
C GLY A 15 -21.92 -3.18 2.66
N ALA A 16 -21.92 -4.43 2.21
CA ALA A 16 -20.82 -5.35 2.51
C ALA A 16 -19.55 -4.98 1.74
N LEU A 17 -19.68 -4.61 0.46
CA LEU A 17 -18.56 -4.09 -0.33
C LEU A 17 -17.95 -2.83 0.29
N GLU A 18 -18.80 -1.89 0.73
CA GLU A 18 -18.41 -0.67 1.42
C GLU A 18 -17.64 -0.96 2.70
N THR A 19 -18.12 -1.90 3.51
CA THR A 19 -17.42 -2.33 4.73
C THR A 19 -16.04 -2.89 4.39
N ILE A 20 -15.92 -3.73 3.36
CA ILE A 20 -14.63 -4.32 2.94
C ILE A 20 -13.67 -3.24 2.43
N LEU A 21 -14.15 -2.30 1.61
CA LEU A 21 -13.29 -1.25 1.06
C LEU A 21 -12.90 -0.20 2.11
N THR A 22 -13.76 0.12 3.06
CA THR A 22 -13.50 1.19 4.05
C THR A 22 -12.74 0.70 5.28
N ALA A 23 -12.82 -0.59 5.62
CA ALA A 23 -12.12 -1.15 6.78
C ALA A 23 -10.87 -1.96 6.38
N PRO A 24 -10.96 -3.24 5.96
CA PRO A 24 -9.77 -4.05 5.74
C PRO A 24 -8.87 -3.53 4.61
N MET A 25 -9.41 -2.94 3.52
CA MET A 25 -8.56 -2.36 2.46
C MET A 25 -7.79 -1.13 2.96
N VAL A 26 -8.43 -0.24 3.72
CA VAL A 26 -7.75 0.94 4.32
C VAL A 26 -6.66 0.50 5.29
N VAL A 27 -6.91 -0.53 6.11
CA VAL A 27 -5.88 -1.11 6.99
C VAL A 27 -4.73 -1.70 6.18
N ALA A 28 -5.03 -2.47 5.14
CA ALA A 28 -4.01 -3.03 4.24
C ALA A 28 -3.16 -1.91 3.60
N GLN A 29 -3.80 -0.81 3.20
CA GLN A 29 -3.12 0.34 2.62
C GLN A 29 -2.22 1.05 3.64
N TRP A 30 -2.69 1.25 4.87
CA TRP A 30 -1.86 1.86 5.91
C TRP A 30 -0.61 1.02 6.20
N ILE A 31 -0.75 -0.31 6.28
CA ILE A 31 0.39 -1.22 6.42
C ILE A 31 1.31 -1.09 5.21
N ASN A 32 0.77 -1.11 3.98
CA ASN A 32 1.57 -0.95 2.76
C ASN A 32 2.37 0.36 2.75
N CYS A 33 1.76 1.47 3.15
CA CYS A 33 2.43 2.77 3.27
C CYS A 33 3.62 2.73 4.25
N GLN A 34 3.50 2.06 5.39
CA GLN A 34 4.61 1.93 6.34
C GLN A 34 5.82 1.24 5.68
N TYR A 35 5.61 0.14 4.96
CA TYR A 35 6.68 -0.52 4.21
C TYR A 35 7.22 0.35 3.07
N TYR A 36 6.34 1.01 2.31
CA TYR A 36 6.72 1.84 1.17
C TYR A 36 7.61 3.01 1.61
N PHE A 37 7.15 3.83 2.55
CA PHE A 37 7.87 5.04 2.95
C PHE A 37 9.14 4.73 3.73
N SER A 38 9.12 3.73 4.62
CA SER A 38 10.32 3.31 5.33
C SER A 38 11.37 2.70 4.39
N THR A 39 10.98 2.24 3.20
CA THR A 39 11.93 1.74 2.17
C THR A 39 12.44 2.85 1.26
N VAL A 40 11.59 3.77 0.81
CA VAL A 40 11.95 4.84 -0.14
C VAL A 40 12.74 5.97 0.52
N ALA A 41 12.41 6.33 1.76
CA ALA A 41 13.11 7.38 2.52
C ALA A 41 13.29 6.96 3.98
N PRO A 42 14.15 5.96 4.26
CA PRO A 42 14.35 5.38 5.59
C PRO A 42 14.81 6.39 6.65
N ASP A 43 15.55 7.43 6.26
CA ASP A 43 16.05 8.45 7.19
C ASP A 43 14.95 9.41 7.66
N MET A 44 13.89 9.60 6.86
CA MET A 44 12.75 10.47 7.22
C MET A 44 11.53 9.70 7.73
N PHE A 45 11.25 8.53 7.15
CA PHE A 45 10.04 7.75 7.43
C PHE A 45 10.31 6.32 7.93
N GLY A 46 11.56 6.00 8.29
CA GLY A 46 11.92 4.75 8.95
C GLY A 46 12.12 4.94 10.45
N ALA A 47 12.23 3.82 11.17
CA ALA A 47 12.55 3.80 12.60
C ALA A 47 14.02 3.43 12.87
N GLY A 48 14.92 3.84 11.97
CA GLY A 48 16.35 3.57 12.10
C GLY A 48 16.68 2.09 12.15
N THR A 49 17.70 1.71 12.92
CA THR A 49 18.03 0.29 13.15
C THR A 49 17.45 -0.18 14.48
N LYS A 50 17.07 -1.45 14.62
CA LYS A 50 16.74 -2.08 15.92
C LYS A 50 17.90 -2.03 16.93
N THR A 51 19.08 -1.55 16.51
CA THR A 51 20.35 -1.53 17.25
C THR A 51 20.71 -0.11 17.71
N ILE A 52 19.76 0.81 17.87
CA ILE A 52 19.99 2.07 18.62
C ILE A 52 19.98 1.78 20.13
N HIS A 53 20.86 0.87 20.50
CA HIS A 53 20.96 0.18 21.75
C HIS A 53 22.49 0.16 21.98
N ASN A 54 23.05 1.26 22.49
CA ASN A 54 24.48 1.40 22.73
C ASN A 54 24.89 0.39 23.81
N VAL A 55 25.63 -0.64 23.43
CA VAL A 55 26.22 -1.58 24.39
C VAL A 55 27.30 -0.85 25.17
N VAL A 56 27.14 -0.73 26.50
CA VAL A 56 28.19 -0.17 27.37
C VAL A 56 28.77 -1.31 28.21
N GLY A 57 30.08 -1.54 28.04
CA GLY A 57 30.90 -2.33 28.97
C GLY A 57 30.62 -3.83 29.05
N GLY A 58 29.86 -4.43 28.13
CA GLY A 58 29.55 -5.87 28.15
C GLY A 58 28.53 -6.30 29.21
N VAL A 59 27.87 -5.35 29.89
CA VAL A 59 26.91 -5.64 30.98
C VAL A 59 25.49 -5.17 30.65
N GLY A 60 25.29 -4.35 29.60
CA GLY A 60 23.96 -3.88 29.25
C GLY A 60 23.92 -3.01 28.00
N VAL A 61 22.71 -2.53 27.69
CA VAL A 61 22.37 -1.85 26.44
C VAL A 61 21.60 -0.56 26.76
N LEU A 62 21.99 0.57 26.15
CA LEU A 62 21.43 1.90 26.41
C LEU A 62 20.81 2.50 25.14
N ALA A 63 19.48 2.66 25.11
CA ALA A 63 18.83 3.39 24.03
C ALA A 63 19.02 4.91 24.22
N GLY A 64 19.28 5.63 23.13
CA GLY A 64 19.66 7.06 23.14
C GLY A 64 18.72 7.98 23.93
N HIS A 65 19.30 9.06 24.47
CA HIS A 65 18.71 9.94 25.49
C HIS A 65 17.83 11.10 24.96
N GLY A 66 17.35 11.07 23.70
CA GLY A 66 16.58 12.20 23.15
C GLY A 66 16.24 12.15 21.65
N GLY A 67 15.80 11.00 21.13
CA GLY A 67 15.37 10.88 19.73
C GLY A 67 13.90 11.28 19.54
N ASP A 68 13.61 11.98 18.45
CA ASP A 68 12.24 12.28 18.00
C ASP A 68 11.43 10.98 17.74
N LEU A 69 10.09 11.04 17.79
CA LEU A 69 9.23 9.87 17.60
C LEU A 69 9.30 9.39 16.15
N GLN A 70 9.90 8.22 15.93
CA GLN A 70 9.97 7.58 14.61
C GLN A 70 8.83 6.56 14.43
N LEU A 71 7.86 6.89 13.58
CA LEU A 71 6.64 6.09 13.35
C LEU A 71 6.78 5.00 12.27
N GLY A 72 7.95 4.88 11.65
CA GLY A 72 8.22 3.96 10.55
C GLY A 72 8.64 2.55 10.97
N LEU A 73 9.05 1.74 9.99
CA LEU A 73 9.63 0.42 10.23
C LEU A 73 11.15 0.51 10.42
N PRO A 74 11.73 -0.30 11.32
CA PRO A 74 13.17 -0.39 11.46
C PRO A 74 13.79 -1.15 10.28
N ARG A 75 15.03 -0.81 9.93
CA ARG A 75 15.75 -1.34 8.76
C ARG A 75 15.77 -2.87 8.69
N GLN A 76 15.92 -3.55 9.82
CA GLN A 76 15.92 -5.03 9.90
C GLN A 76 14.56 -5.67 9.59
N SER A 77 13.46 -4.91 9.58
CA SER A 77 12.16 -5.40 9.10
C SER A 77 12.01 -5.24 7.59
N LEU A 78 12.91 -4.51 6.92
CA LEU A 78 12.87 -4.23 5.48
C LEU A 78 13.95 -5.00 4.71
N THR A 79 15.09 -5.30 5.34
CA THR A 79 16.23 -5.94 4.68
C THR A 79 16.92 -6.95 5.58
N ASP A 80 17.45 -8.01 4.98
CA ASP A 80 18.33 -9.00 5.58
C ASP A 80 19.81 -8.55 5.65
N GLY A 81 20.10 -7.31 5.24
CA GLY A 81 21.45 -6.76 5.15
C GLY A 81 22.13 -6.92 3.79
N ARG A 82 21.54 -7.67 2.85
CA ARG A 82 22.03 -7.82 1.47
C ARG A 82 21.05 -7.28 0.45
N SER A 83 19.75 -7.48 0.67
CA SER A 83 18.67 -7.01 -0.21
C SER A 83 17.44 -6.60 0.60
N PHE A 84 16.56 -5.80 0.00
CA PHE A 84 15.23 -5.58 0.56
C PHE A 84 14.38 -6.83 0.39
N GLY A 85 13.59 -7.17 1.40
CA GLY A 85 12.68 -8.32 1.35
C GLY A 85 11.53 -8.11 0.37
N HIS A 86 11.18 -6.84 0.09
CA HIS A 86 10.14 -6.46 -0.86
C HIS A 86 10.53 -5.20 -1.62
N GLU A 87 10.13 -5.14 -2.89
CA GLU A 87 10.17 -3.89 -3.64
C GLU A 87 9.09 -2.93 -3.11
N PRO A 88 9.39 -1.62 -2.94
CA PRO A 88 8.39 -0.66 -2.50
C PRO A 88 7.35 -0.44 -3.60
N MET A 89 6.19 -1.08 -3.44
CA MET A 89 5.04 -0.93 -4.34
C MET A 89 3.83 -0.36 -3.60
N ARG A 90 2.97 0.35 -4.34
CA ARG A 90 1.65 0.76 -3.85
C ARG A 90 0.69 -0.43 -3.82
N LEU A 91 -0.32 -0.38 -2.96
CA LEU A 91 -1.31 -1.44 -2.84
C LEU A 91 -2.13 -1.58 -4.15
N LEU A 92 -2.23 -2.82 -4.64
CA LEU A 92 -3.19 -3.20 -5.68
C LEU A 92 -4.40 -3.84 -5.00
N THR A 93 -5.57 -3.27 -5.25
CA THR A 93 -6.86 -3.83 -4.82
C THR A 93 -7.61 -4.31 -6.05
N VAL A 94 -7.96 -5.60 -6.07
CA VAL A 94 -8.74 -6.20 -7.14
C VAL A 94 -10.13 -6.52 -6.61
N VAL A 95 -11.16 -6.00 -7.27
CA VAL A 95 -12.56 -6.16 -6.85
C VAL A 95 -13.36 -6.79 -7.97
N GLN A 96 -14.14 -7.82 -7.63
CA GLN A 96 -15.14 -8.39 -8.53
C GLN A 96 -16.55 -8.02 -8.04
N ALA A 97 -17.15 -7.02 -8.67
CA ALA A 97 -18.50 -6.54 -8.40
C ALA A 97 -19.00 -5.71 -9.59
N PRO A 98 -20.32 -5.46 -9.74
CA PRO A 98 -20.83 -4.50 -10.72
C PRO A 98 -20.14 -3.14 -10.59
N LEU A 99 -19.69 -2.56 -11.70
CA LEU A 99 -18.88 -1.33 -11.67
C LEU A 99 -19.64 -0.18 -11.03
N GLN A 100 -20.94 -0.07 -11.32
CA GLN A 100 -21.81 0.97 -10.76
C GLN A 100 -21.89 0.88 -9.23
N ARG A 101 -21.78 -0.33 -8.67
CA ARG A 101 -21.77 -0.53 -7.22
C ARG A 101 -20.44 -0.11 -6.61
N ILE A 102 -19.34 -0.39 -7.28
CA ILE A 102 -18.00 0.07 -6.87
C ILE A 102 -17.97 1.60 -6.89
N ASP A 103 -18.39 2.21 -8.00
CA ASP A 103 -18.41 3.66 -8.18
C ASP A 103 -19.27 4.34 -7.09
N MET A 104 -20.49 3.84 -6.87
CA MET A 104 -21.38 4.33 -5.82
C MET A 104 -20.73 4.27 -4.42
N VAL A 105 -20.05 3.17 -4.09
CA VAL A 105 -19.36 3.03 -2.79
C VAL A 105 -18.19 4.02 -2.69
N VAL A 106 -17.42 4.22 -3.76
CA VAL A 106 -16.32 5.19 -3.79
C VAL A 106 -16.84 6.61 -3.65
N GLU A 107 -17.89 6.99 -4.39
CA GLU A 107 -18.52 8.31 -4.33
C GLU A 107 -19.07 8.65 -2.94
N ARG A 108 -19.62 7.65 -2.22
CA ARG A 108 -20.13 7.85 -0.85
C ARG A 108 -19.03 8.05 0.19
N ASN A 109 -17.79 7.61 -0.10
CA ASN A 109 -16.72 7.53 0.88
C ASN A 109 -15.52 8.42 0.52
N PRO A 110 -15.38 9.59 1.17
CA PRO A 110 -14.27 10.51 0.89
C PRO A 110 -12.89 9.87 1.03
N VAL A 111 -12.70 8.96 1.99
CA VAL A 111 -11.41 8.24 2.16
C VAL A 111 -11.04 7.44 0.91
N LEU A 112 -12.01 6.75 0.28
CA LEU A 112 -11.77 5.96 -0.93
C LEU A 112 -11.44 6.87 -2.12
N GLN A 113 -12.13 8.00 -2.24
CA GLN A 113 -11.82 9.01 -3.26
C GLN A 113 -10.39 9.53 -3.11
N HIS A 114 -9.94 9.82 -1.88
CA HIS A 114 -8.58 10.27 -1.64
C HIS A 114 -7.54 9.19 -1.93
N LEU A 115 -7.83 7.93 -1.59
CA LEU A 115 -6.90 6.83 -1.82
C LEU A 115 -6.75 6.48 -3.30
N PHE A 116 -7.86 6.36 -4.03
CA PHE A 116 -7.83 6.03 -5.45
C PHE A 116 -7.50 7.25 -6.31
N GLY A 117 -8.09 8.41 -6.04
CA GLY A 117 -7.92 9.63 -6.84
C GLY A 117 -6.53 10.25 -6.76
N ASN A 118 -5.74 9.93 -5.73
CA ASN A 118 -4.34 10.32 -5.61
C ASN A 118 -3.36 9.17 -5.91
N ASP A 119 -3.86 8.09 -6.52
CA ASP A 119 -3.10 6.90 -6.88
C ASP A 119 -2.41 6.19 -5.70
N TRP A 120 -2.83 6.43 -4.45
CA TRP A 120 -2.25 5.75 -3.28
C TRP A 120 -2.57 4.26 -3.28
N VAL A 121 -3.74 3.90 -3.80
CA VAL A 121 -4.15 2.52 -4.06
C VAL A 121 -4.52 2.41 -5.55
N CYS A 122 -4.04 1.36 -6.21
CA CYS A 122 -4.48 1.01 -7.56
C CYS A 122 -5.70 0.10 -7.45
N LEU A 123 -6.83 0.51 -8.03
CA LEU A 123 -8.05 -0.29 -8.11
C LEU A 123 -8.17 -0.95 -9.48
N VAL A 124 -8.31 -2.26 -9.51
CA VAL A 124 -8.69 -3.03 -10.70
C VAL A 124 -10.04 -3.66 -10.44
N ALA A 125 -11.04 -3.29 -11.24
CA ALA A 125 -12.39 -3.80 -11.12
C ALA A 125 -12.72 -4.75 -12.27
N ARG A 126 -13.50 -5.79 -11.96
CA ARG A 126 -14.09 -6.68 -12.95
C ARG A 126 -15.56 -6.86 -12.62
N GLU A 127 -16.43 -6.73 -13.63
CA GLU A 127 -17.81 -7.17 -13.45
C GLU A 127 -17.86 -8.67 -13.12
N GLY A 128 -18.95 -9.13 -12.50
CA GLY A 128 -19.14 -10.54 -12.15
C GLY A 128 -18.93 -11.49 -13.35
N PRO A 129 -18.90 -12.81 -13.12
CA PRO A 129 -18.74 -13.76 -14.22
C PRO A 129 -19.78 -13.46 -15.29
N THR A 130 -19.31 -13.12 -16.49
CA THR A 130 -20.17 -12.87 -17.64
C THR A 130 -20.96 -14.15 -17.89
N THR A 131 -22.26 -14.16 -17.56
CA THR A 131 -23.17 -15.16 -18.10
C THR A 131 -23.11 -14.97 -19.61
N THR A 132 -22.49 -15.90 -20.34
CA THR A 132 -22.35 -15.85 -21.80
C THR A 132 -23.69 -15.53 -22.45
N GLY A 133 -23.85 -14.28 -22.88
CA GLY A 133 -25.15 -13.77 -23.34
C GLY A 133 -25.20 -12.28 -23.65
N SER A 134 -24.13 -11.67 -24.16
CA SER A 134 -24.13 -10.56 -25.14
C SER A 134 -22.75 -9.92 -25.16
N ALA A 135 -22.10 -9.98 -26.32
CA ALA A 135 -20.82 -9.33 -26.55
C ALA A 135 -21.03 -7.82 -26.75
N GLY A 136 -20.50 -7.01 -25.84
CA GLY A 136 -20.20 -5.60 -26.03
C GLY A 136 -18.76 -5.35 -25.60
N PRO A 137 -18.00 -4.44 -26.25
CA PRO A 137 -16.57 -4.32 -26.03
C PRO A 137 -16.31 -3.74 -24.63
N ALA A 138 -15.65 -4.51 -23.78
CA ALA A 138 -15.19 -4.05 -22.47
C ALA A 138 -14.14 -2.94 -22.67
N ALA A 139 -14.46 -1.73 -22.20
CA ALA A 139 -13.53 -0.62 -22.16
C ALA A 139 -12.44 -0.93 -21.12
N VAL A 140 -11.23 -1.21 -21.61
CA VAL A 140 -10.01 -1.27 -20.79
C VAL A 140 -9.64 0.17 -20.43
N GLY A 141 -10.08 0.64 -19.26
CA GLY A 141 -9.68 1.93 -18.70
C GLY A 141 -8.42 1.81 -17.86
N GLY A 142 -7.35 2.49 -18.26
CA GLY A 142 -6.22 2.84 -17.39
C GLY A 142 -4.94 2.04 -17.59
N ALA A 143 -4.16 2.41 -18.60
CA ALA A 143 -2.78 1.96 -18.77
C ALA A 143 -1.91 2.49 -17.60
N GLY A 144 -1.64 1.65 -16.61
CA GLY A 144 -0.55 1.86 -15.67
C GLY A 144 0.77 1.87 -16.45
N ARG A 145 1.39 3.05 -16.59
CA ARG A 145 2.74 3.15 -17.14
C ARG A 145 3.70 2.41 -16.21
N PRO A 146 4.68 1.65 -16.75
CA PRO A 146 5.75 1.10 -15.93
C PRO A 146 6.50 2.24 -15.25
N GLN A 147 6.60 2.19 -13.91
CA GLN A 147 7.45 3.10 -13.16
C GLN A 147 8.90 2.88 -13.59
N GLN A 148 9.54 3.92 -14.11
CA GLN A 148 10.97 3.91 -14.37
C GLN A 148 11.71 3.87 -13.03
N PRO A 149 12.76 3.04 -12.89
CA PRO A 149 13.56 3.02 -11.67
C PRO A 149 14.19 4.41 -11.42
N PRO A 150 14.38 4.79 -10.14
CA PRO A 150 14.90 6.10 -9.79
C PRO A 150 16.29 6.31 -10.41
N LYS A 151 16.46 7.45 -11.11
CA LYS A 151 17.76 7.85 -11.67
C LYS A 151 18.75 8.05 -10.53
N THR A 152 19.80 7.24 -10.53
CA THR A 152 20.95 7.38 -9.62
C THR A 152 21.59 8.74 -9.87
N THR A 153 21.33 9.71 -8.98
CA THR A 153 22.00 11.00 -9.05
C THR A 153 23.37 10.84 -8.41
N THR A 154 24.39 10.60 -9.24
CA THR A 154 25.79 10.64 -8.80
C THR A 154 26.11 12.08 -8.41
N ARG A 155 26.17 12.37 -7.11
CA ARG A 155 26.64 13.65 -6.59
C ARG A 155 28.13 13.79 -6.88
N PRO A 156 28.61 14.89 -7.49
CA PRO A 156 30.03 15.06 -7.78
C PRO A 156 30.80 15.24 -6.47
N THR A 157 31.86 14.45 -6.31
CA THR A 157 32.86 14.58 -5.25
C THR A 157 33.56 15.93 -5.40
N ARG A 158 33.34 16.86 -4.46
CA ARG A 158 34.17 18.06 -4.37
C ARG A 158 35.55 17.64 -3.86
N ARG A 159 36.57 17.90 -4.68
CA ARG A 159 37.98 17.97 -4.27
C ARG A 159 38.21 19.19 -3.39
#